data_AF-A0A9W7APW7-F1
#
_entry.id   AF-A0A9W7APW7-F1
#
_cell.length_a   1.000
_cell.length_b   1.000
_cell.length_c   1.000
_cell.angle_alpha   90.00
_cell.angle_beta   90.00
_cell.angle_gamma   90.00
#
_symmetry.space_group_name_H-M   'P 1'
#
loop_
_entity.id
_entity.type
_entity.pdbx_description
1 polymer ?
#
loop_
_entity_poly.entity_id
_entity_poly.type
_entity_poly.pdbx_seq_one_letter_code
_entity_poly.pdbx_strand_id
1 'polypeptide(L)'
;MFVFDFDRTLTNGMSRPGEEKDLRKVSALSPFFERGTPKELMVKDEQGNEIPLARGGSVFAADYQKAAALAQIIREQKQRSLRVFFFDDAIVNAHVVATSTKLHLNMSAPCPDVELISYWWDTFEEETGPTPSMKPSHTATTDSNYADFAKPMLADFGVTSEEVDARIEAYRAINMGTRSRRKAGEPVGGEELSKVQAAGKDMRAKMAPLAATLGARFARGPRPPPVLPNSSYNAFKTGKKLHNAELSEIRDAKKKGGGVKSIGGGLEGLLAARGLPRGLPRPAPPPASDWRAKAAKEKARADVAKKLFENKGVASLPPGDLENPRWETAFQVESPDEGSTGGLAFVATLAGAFAIKSANDMAEEYVGTKFLEAAWVPVPKMRVVFVGEEEHGLILQSVEEVAKQYSRRGDAEGAGRVMLHALTAMKKFDGPLILMELVECAFSLNELGRGGGAESVLEPGRGGRMARSRLDAIGRVWVLDAVLNFRDRFCSRLSYARYDEAVVGAEGEGEGKEFLTGNCDNVLFSPVGAGFAAIDSHVKLIREGGGVGAKKVAEGNNSELIERLHRELGRVLIEGTGCMEWLRFTVKVVGGWGLSDEALECVRVGAVRGMKAVQGAIEA
;
A
#
# COMPACT_ATOMS: atom_id res chain seq x y z
N MET A 1 6.34 14.98 37.14
CA MET A 1 7.18 15.23 35.96
C MET A 1 7.25 13.95 35.17
N PHE A 2 6.81 13.98 33.91
CA PHE A 2 6.89 12.87 32.98
C PHE A 2 7.70 13.27 31.75
N VAL A 3 8.48 12.34 31.22
CA VAL A 3 9.31 12.54 30.01
C VAL A 3 8.97 11.41 29.05
N PHE A 4 8.64 11.76 27.81
CA PHE A 4 8.31 10.82 26.75
C PHE A 4 9.22 11.02 25.55
N ASP A 5 9.75 9.91 25.02
CA ASP A 5 10.49 9.79 23.77
C ASP A 5 9.86 8.61 23.02
N PHE A 6 9.42 8.86 21.78
CA PHE A 6 8.61 7.92 21.00
C PHE A 6 9.36 7.26 19.85
N ASP A 7 10.67 7.50 19.73
CA ASP A 7 11.43 6.98 18.60
C ASP A 7 12.00 5.56 18.82
N ARG A 8 12.09 4.80 17.73
CA ARG A 8 12.17 3.32 17.70
C ARG A 8 13.44 2.69 18.28
N THR A 9 14.40 3.45 18.81
CA THR A 9 15.73 2.90 19.14
C THR A 9 16.43 3.43 20.39
N LEU A 10 15.76 4.19 21.27
CA LEU A 10 16.31 4.46 22.60
C LEU A 10 15.31 4.07 23.70
N THR A 11 15.80 3.18 24.55
CA THR A 11 15.10 2.56 25.68
C THR A 11 14.36 3.56 26.56
N ASN A 12 13.06 3.31 26.76
CA ASN A 12 12.22 3.89 27.82
C ASN A 12 12.97 4.08 29.15
N GLY A 13 13.36 5.32 29.44
CA GLY A 13 13.99 5.73 30.68
C GLY A 13 13.23 6.89 31.33
N MET A 14 12.43 6.62 32.36
CA MET A 14 12.00 7.68 33.28
C MET A 14 13.02 7.77 34.40
N SER A 15 13.79 8.87 34.46
CA SER A 15 14.63 9.17 35.63
C SER A 15 14.01 10.30 36.46
N ARG A 16 14.12 10.18 37.80
CA ARG A 16 13.83 11.30 38.71
C ARG A 16 15.14 12.02 39.08
N PRO A 17 15.10 13.34 39.34
CA PRO A 17 16.25 14.02 39.92
C PRO A 17 16.63 13.38 41.27
N GLY A 18 17.84 12.80 41.37
CA GLY A 18 18.39 12.21 42.60
C GLY A 18 18.80 10.73 42.53
N GLU A 19 18.55 10.01 41.43
CA GLU A 19 18.86 8.58 41.28
C GLU A 19 20.25 8.30 40.67
N GLU A 20 21.32 8.92 41.18
CA GLU A 20 22.67 8.80 40.58
C GLU A 20 23.50 7.59 41.04
N LYS A 21 23.07 6.80 42.05
CA LYS A 21 24.03 5.92 42.78
C LYS A 21 23.98 4.41 42.58
N ASP A 22 23.13 3.84 41.73
CA ASP A 22 23.16 2.38 41.54
C ASP A 22 22.61 1.94 40.17
N LEU A 23 23.32 2.30 39.09
CA LEU A 23 22.96 1.95 37.70
C LEU A 23 22.86 0.43 37.43
N ARG A 24 23.31 -0.43 38.36
CA ARG A 24 23.15 -1.90 38.27
C ARG A 24 21.91 -2.44 38.98
N LYS A 25 21.12 -1.59 39.66
CA LYS A 25 19.87 -1.97 40.35
C LYS A 25 18.61 -1.27 39.82
N VAL A 26 18.69 -0.57 38.68
CA VAL A 26 17.54 0.11 38.08
C VAL A 26 16.59 -0.93 37.47
N SER A 27 15.80 -1.57 38.34
CA SER A 27 14.70 -2.49 38.02
C SER A 27 13.33 -1.80 38.02
N ALA A 28 13.29 -0.47 37.94
CA ALA A 28 12.06 0.32 37.99
C ALA A 28 11.92 1.22 36.76
N LEU A 29 11.94 0.64 35.56
CA LEU A 29 11.65 1.38 34.32
C LEU A 29 10.17 1.18 33.94
N SER A 30 9.39 2.24 34.20
CA SER A 30 7.95 2.47 33.92
C SER A 30 6.92 1.90 34.94
N PRO A 31 6.37 2.72 35.86
CA PRO A 31 5.22 2.34 36.70
C PRO A 31 3.86 2.31 35.97
N PHE A 32 3.79 2.60 34.67
CA PHE A 32 2.50 2.66 33.95
C PHE A 32 1.92 1.28 33.64
N PHE A 33 2.79 0.30 33.38
CA PHE A 33 2.43 -1.11 33.24
C PHE A 33 3.61 -1.94 33.75
N GLU A 34 3.38 -2.89 34.66
CA GLU A 34 4.41 -3.87 35.02
C GLU A 34 4.84 -4.62 33.75
N ARG A 35 6.16 -4.70 33.47
CA ARG A 35 6.67 -5.53 32.38
C ARG A 35 6.10 -6.95 32.53
N GLY A 36 5.41 -7.43 31.49
CA GLY A 36 4.79 -8.75 31.48
C GLY A 36 3.32 -8.80 31.92
N THR A 37 2.69 -7.68 32.29
CA THR A 37 1.23 -7.63 32.47
C THR A 37 0.51 -7.44 31.12
N PRO A 38 -0.51 -8.25 30.80
CA PRO A 38 -1.23 -8.21 29.52
C PRO A 38 -2.27 -7.06 29.43
N LYS A 39 -2.15 -6.02 30.28
CA LYS A 39 -3.09 -4.90 30.24
C LYS A 39 -2.75 -4.01 29.04
N GLU A 40 -3.64 -4.02 28.05
CA GLU A 40 -3.63 -3.11 26.92
C GLU A 40 -4.53 -1.91 27.23
N LEU A 41 -4.02 -0.70 26.99
CA LEU A 41 -4.84 0.51 27.00
C LEU A 41 -5.59 0.57 25.68
N MET A 42 -6.90 0.32 25.71
CA MET A 42 -7.76 0.38 24.54
C MET A 42 -8.50 1.71 24.49
N VAL A 43 -8.51 2.40 23.35
CA VAL A 43 -9.36 3.58 23.11
C VAL A 43 -10.31 3.29 21.98
N LYS A 44 -11.55 3.80 22.09
CA LYS A 44 -12.52 3.70 21.00
C LYS A 44 -12.30 4.82 19.99
N ASP A 45 -12.16 4.48 18.72
CA ASP A 45 -12.17 5.47 17.63
C ASP A 45 -13.56 6.11 17.45
N GLU A 46 -13.68 7.03 16.49
CA GLU A 46 -14.94 7.70 16.17
C GLU A 46 -16.03 6.72 15.71
N GLN A 47 -15.64 5.54 15.22
CA GLN A 47 -16.53 4.46 14.81
C GLN A 47 -16.84 3.47 15.95
N GLY A 48 -16.25 3.66 17.14
CA GLY A 48 -16.44 2.83 18.32
C GLY A 48 -15.54 1.58 18.42
N ASN A 49 -14.57 1.41 17.52
CA ASN A 49 -13.64 0.27 17.52
C ASN A 49 -12.55 0.46 18.57
N GLU A 50 -12.21 -0.60 19.30
CA GLU A 50 -11.16 -0.59 20.32
C GLU A 50 -9.76 -0.70 19.67
N ILE A 51 -8.95 0.34 19.82
CA ILE A 51 -7.58 0.45 19.33
C ILE A 51 -6.60 0.36 20.51
N PRO A 52 -5.64 -0.57 20.51
CA PRO A 52 -4.59 -0.62 21.55
C PRO A 52 -3.63 0.55 21.38
N LEU A 53 -3.60 1.47 22.34
CA LEU A 53 -2.69 2.62 22.37
C LEU A 53 -1.42 2.37 23.20
N ALA A 54 -1.43 1.45 24.17
CA ALA A 54 -0.25 1.12 24.97
C ALA A 54 -0.28 -0.32 25.50
N ARG A 55 0.90 -0.96 25.63
CA ARG A 55 1.08 -2.29 26.22
C ARG A 55 2.45 -2.40 26.91
N GLY A 56 2.47 -2.88 28.15
CA GLY A 56 3.70 -3.29 28.83
C GLY A 56 4.76 -2.18 29.01
N GLY A 57 4.34 -0.92 29.09
CA GLY A 57 5.22 0.24 29.27
C GLY A 57 5.65 0.90 27.97
N SER A 58 5.19 0.41 26.82
CA SER A 58 5.37 1.01 25.50
C SER A 58 4.05 1.57 24.98
N VAL A 59 4.09 2.76 24.40
CA VAL A 59 2.93 3.38 23.74
C VAL A 59 3.10 3.16 22.23
N PHE A 60 2.11 2.52 21.60
CA PHE A 60 2.10 2.21 20.17
C PHE A 60 1.12 3.17 19.48
N ALA A 61 1.53 4.42 19.34
CA ALA A 61 0.71 5.46 18.72
C ALA A 61 1.40 5.96 17.45
N ALA A 62 0.74 5.79 16.31
CA ALA A 62 1.22 6.37 15.05
C ALA A 62 0.91 7.87 15.01
N ASP A 63 1.87 8.70 14.61
CA ASP A 63 1.81 10.15 14.37
C ASP A 63 0.69 10.91 15.13
N TYR A 64 -0.50 11.04 14.53
CA TYR A 64 -1.64 11.78 15.07
C TYR A 64 -2.26 11.16 16.35
N GLN A 65 -2.03 9.88 16.61
CA GLN A 65 -2.52 9.17 17.79
C GLN A 65 -1.70 9.48 19.04
N LYS A 66 -0.47 10.03 18.91
CA LYS A 66 0.42 10.33 20.04
C LYS A 66 -0.22 11.31 21.02
N ALA A 67 -0.89 12.34 20.52
CA ALA A 67 -1.59 13.33 21.35
C ALA A 67 -2.77 12.72 22.14
N ALA A 68 -3.56 11.85 21.49
CA ALA A 68 -4.68 11.17 22.13
C ALA A 68 -4.21 10.16 23.19
N ALA A 69 -3.16 9.39 22.87
CA ALA A 69 -2.54 8.45 23.80
C ALA A 69 -1.97 9.18 25.03
N LEU A 70 -1.25 10.28 24.83
CA LEU A 70 -0.69 11.08 25.90
C LEU A 70 -1.78 11.69 26.79
N ALA A 71 -2.84 12.24 26.18
CA ALA A 71 -4.00 12.77 26.90
C ALA A 71 -4.66 11.70 27.80
N GLN A 72 -4.79 10.47 27.30
CA GLN A 72 -5.34 9.37 28.07
C GLN A 72 -4.43 8.99 29.25
N ILE A 73 -3.11 8.89 29.01
CA ILE A 73 -2.12 8.63 30.07
C ILE A 73 -2.19 9.70 31.18
N ILE A 74 -2.30 10.97 30.78
CA ILE A 74 -2.43 12.11 31.70
C ILE A 74 -3.71 12.01 32.54
N ARG A 75 -4.85 11.64 31.95
CA ARG A 75 -6.12 11.50 32.69
C ARG A 75 -6.11 10.40 33.73
N GLU A 76 -5.38 9.32 33.48
CA GLU A 76 -5.25 8.21 34.44
C GLU A 76 -4.42 8.58 35.66
N GLN A 77 -3.72 9.72 35.62
CA GLN A 77 -2.96 10.21 36.75
C GLN A 77 -3.89 10.82 37.80
N LYS A 78 -3.78 10.31 39.03
CA LYS A 78 -4.50 10.86 40.20
C LYS A 78 -3.88 12.14 40.78
N GLN A 79 -2.88 12.71 40.12
CA GLN A 79 -2.19 13.92 40.60
C GLN A 79 -2.97 15.18 40.23
N ARG A 80 -2.94 16.20 41.10
CA ARG A 80 -3.65 17.47 40.87
C ARG A 80 -2.98 18.36 39.83
N SER A 81 -1.65 18.27 39.71
CA SER A 81 -0.86 19.02 38.75
C SER A 81 0.25 18.15 38.16
N LEU A 82 0.48 18.27 36.86
CA LEU A 82 1.45 17.48 36.11
C LEU A 82 2.26 18.36 35.18
N ARG A 83 3.57 18.13 35.14
CA ARG A 83 4.45 18.64 34.10
C ARG A 83 4.90 17.50 33.20
N VAL A 84 4.68 17.65 31.90
CA VAL A 84 4.95 16.65 30.88
C VAL A 84 5.92 17.24 29.86
N PHE A 85 6.99 16.51 29.58
CA PHE A 85 7.97 16.81 28.55
C PHE A 85 7.87 15.75 27.46
N PHE A 86 7.74 16.17 26.21
CA PHE A 86 7.63 15.28 25.05
C PHE A 86 8.74 15.59 24.06
N PHE A 87 9.38 14.56 23.51
CA PHE A 87 10.47 14.67 22.54
C PHE A 87 10.17 13.78 21.33
N ASP A 88 10.42 14.29 20.12
CA ASP A 88 10.26 13.59 18.84
C ASP A 88 11.21 14.21 17.82
N ASP A 89 11.73 13.42 16.89
CA ASP A 89 12.55 13.87 15.76
C ASP A 89 11.68 14.35 14.58
N ALA A 90 10.42 13.92 14.51
CA ALA A 90 9.46 14.43 13.55
C ALA A 90 8.73 15.68 14.07
N ILE A 91 8.99 16.83 13.46
CA ILE A 91 8.39 18.12 13.85
C ILE A 91 6.86 18.11 13.89
N VAL A 92 6.23 17.40 12.96
CA VAL A 92 4.77 17.29 12.90
C VAL A 92 4.24 16.62 14.16
N ASN A 93 4.91 15.58 14.65
CA ASN A 93 4.52 14.87 15.88
C ASN A 93 4.67 15.77 17.10
N ALA A 94 5.82 16.43 17.24
CA ALA A 94 6.06 17.37 18.33
C ALA A 94 5.03 18.52 18.34
N HIS A 95 4.77 19.13 17.20
CA HIS A 95 3.78 20.19 17.06
C HIS A 95 2.35 19.71 17.37
N VAL A 96 1.93 18.56 16.80
CA VAL A 96 0.59 18.00 17.01
C VAL A 96 0.39 17.62 18.47
N VAL A 97 1.39 17.03 19.14
CA VAL A 97 1.31 16.72 20.57
C VAL A 97 1.18 18.00 21.40
N ALA A 98 1.97 19.05 21.10
CA ALA A 98 1.90 20.32 21.81
C ALA A 98 0.51 20.98 21.71
N THR A 99 -0.08 20.97 20.51
CA THR A 99 -1.32 21.69 20.20
C THR A 99 -2.59 20.89 20.48
N SER A 100 -2.57 19.59 20.18
CA SER A 100 -3.77 18.74 20.18
C SER A 100 -3.99 17.97 21.49
N THR A 101 -2.95 17.73 22.29
CA THR A 101 -3.12 17.04 23.59
C THR A 101 -4.07 17.82 24.50
N LYS A 102 -3.97 19.16 24.54
CA LYS A 102 -4.89 20.00 25.32
C LYS A 102 -6.34 19.91 24.84
N LEU A 103 -6.56 19.85 23.53
CA LEU A 103 -7.90 19.64 22.96
C LEU A 103 -8.49 18.32 23.45
N HIS A 104 -7.71 17.23 23.38
CA HIS A 104 -8.14 15.94 23.90
C HIS A 104 -8.42 16.01 25.40
N LEU A 105 -7.55 16.61 26.22
CA LEU A 105 -7.79 16.75 27.66
C LEU A 105 -9.10 17.49 27.98
N ASN A 106 -9.48 18.48 27.18
CA ASN A 106 -10.70 19.28 27.35
C ASN A 106 -12.00 18.60 26.89
N MET A 107 -11.93 17.56 26.06
CA MET A 107 -13.12 16.86 25.53
C MET A 107 -13.81 15.92 26.53
N SER A 108 -13.28 15.77 27.75
CA SER A 108 -13.81 14.80 28.73
C SER A 108 -13.74 15.37 30.16
N ALA A 109 -14.17 14.60 31.16
CA ALA A 109 -14.24 14.95 32.59
C ALA A 109 -13.06 15.82 33.12
N PRO A 110 -13.24 16.56 34.24
CA PRO A 110 -12.22 17.47 34.78
C PRO A 110 -10.84 16.79 34.88
N CYS A 111 -9.90 17.35 34.12
CA CYS A 111 -8.53 16.88 33.99
C CYS A 111 -7.63 17.53 35.06
N PRO A 112 -6.54 16.86 35.51
CA PRO A 112 -5.43 17.51 36.21
C PRO A 112 -4.97 18.80 35.53
N ASP A 113 -4.43 19.75 36.31
CA ASP A 113 -3.73 20.91 35.76
C ASP A 113 -2.43 20.45 35.10
N VAL A 114 -2.31 20.57 33.78
CA VAL A 114 -1.21 19.96 33.02
C VAL A 114 -0.43 21.02 32.26
N GLU A 115 0.84 21.11 32.59
CA GLU A 115 1.86 21.84 31.85
C GLU A 115 2.58 20.87 30.90
N LEU A 116 2.19 20.90 29.62
CA LEU A 116 2.86 20.14 28.56
C LEU A 116 3.85 21.03 27.81
N ILE A 117 5.10 20.57 27.74
CA ILE A 117 6.19 21.19 26.99
C ILE A 117 6.66 20.15 25.96
N SER A 118 6.54 20.50 24.68
CA SER A 118 7.02 19.65 23.59
C SER A 118 8.35 20.19 23.07
N TYR A 119 9.27 19.29 22.83
CA TYR A 119 10.55 19.53 22.20
C TYR A 119 10.59 18.75 20.90
N TRP A 120 11.18 19.37 19.89
CA TRP A 120 11.50 18.74 18.62
C TRP A 120 13.01 18.58 18.54
N TRP A 121 13.48 17.38 18.21
CA TRP A 121 14.88 17.13 17.90
C TRP A 121 15.13 17.49 16.45
N ASP A 122 15.75 18.65 16.25
CA ASP A 122 16.05 19.18 14.93
C ASP A 122 17.27 18.47 14.33
N THR A 123 17.04 17.57 13.37
CA THR A 123 18.08 16.78 12.72
C THR A 123 18.89 17.57 11.70
N PHE A 124 18.57 18.84 11.42
CA PHE A 124 19.19 19.62 10.35
C PHE A 124 20.72 19.65 10.41
N GLU A 125 21.31 19.91 11.58
CA GLU A 125 22.77 19.95 11.74
C GLU A 125 23.42 18.56 11.61
N GLU A 126 22.74 17.50 12.03
CA GLU A 126 23.20 16.11 11.89
C GLU A 126 23.18 15.64 10.43
N GLU A 127 22.22 16.14 9.64
CA GLU A 127 22.04 15.80 8.23
C GLU A 127 22.92 16.65 7.29
N THR A 128 23.16 17.93 7.64
CA THR A 128 23.77 18.93 6.74
C THR A 128 25.08 19.53 7.24
N GLY A 129 25.50 19.21 8.45
CA GLY A 129 26.72 19.73 9.05
C GLY A 129 28.00 19.32 8.31
N PRO A 130 29.18 19.84 8.73
CA PRO A 130 30.46 19.57 8.07
C PRO A 130 30.88 18.09 8.12
N THR A 131 30.35 17.33 9.08
CA THR A 131 30.51 15.88 9.24
C THR A 131 29.15 15.28 9.55
N PRO A 132 28.30 15.04 8.53
CA PRO A 132 26.96 14.55 8.76
C PRO A 132 27.00 13.12 9.32
N SER A 133 26.29 12.89 10.42
CA SER A 133 26.15 11.57 11.07
C SER A 133 25.04 10.74 10.42
N MET A 134 24.14 11.38 9.68
CA MET A 134 23.05 10.75 8.95
C MET A 134 22.88 11.38 7.56
N LYS A 135 22.35 10.59 6.62
CA LYS A 135 21.99 11.12 5.30
C LYS A 135 20.60 11.76 5.37
N PRO A 136 20.36 12.89 4.67
CA PRO A 136 19.02 13.44 4.56
C PRO A 136 18.06 12.40 4.00
N SER A 137 17.06 12.00 4.79
CA SER A 137 16.05 11.05 4.32
C SER A 137 15.12 11.75 3.33
N HIS A 138 14.86 11.13 2.16
CA HIS A 138 13.91 11.66 1.18
C HIS A 138 12.49 11.88 1.74
N THR A 139 12.17 11.28 2.89
CA THR A 139 10.91 11.47 3.62
C THR A 139 11.06 12.41 4.83
N ALA A 140 12.26 12.57 5.40
CA ALA A 140 12.53 13.37 6.60
C ALA A 140 13.07 14.78 6.32
N THR A 141 13.38 15.14 5.06
CA THR A 141 13.65 16.53 4.66
C THR A 141 12.36 17.37 4.64
N THR A 142 11.65 17.39 5.77
CA THR A 142 10.32 17.97 5.99
C THR A 142 10.30 19.43 5.56
N ASP A 143 11.39 20.15 5.84
CA ASP A 143 11.62 21.56 5.48
C ASP A 143 11.52 21.79 3.96
N SER A 144 12.00 20.85 3.15
CA SER A 144 12.08 21.01 1.67
C SER A 144 10.91 20.40 0.91
N ASN A 145 10.36 19.28 1.40
CA ASN A 145 9.28 18.56 0.72
C ASN A 145 7.90 19.17 1.02
N TYR A 146 7.75 19.82 2.17
CA TYR A 146 6.47 20.37 2.63
C TYR A 146 6.62 21.78 3.22
N ALA A 147 7.48 22.61 2.63
CA ALA A 147 7.84 23.94 3.13
C ALA A 147 6.62 24.80 3.54
N ASP A 148 5.58 24.86 2.71
CA ASP A 148 4.39 25.67 2.99
C ASP A 148 3.58 25.15 4.19
N PHE A 149 3.64 23.84 4.46
CA PHE A 149 2.94 23.20 5.57
C PHE A 149 3.78 23.19 6.86
N ALA A 150 5.10 23.06 6.75
CA ALA A 150 6.01 22.99 7.88
C ALA A 150 6.33 24.36 8.49
N LYS A 151 6.30 25.45 7.70
CA LYS A 151 6.64 26.81 8.15
C LYS A 151 5.92 27.26 9.44
N PRO A 152 4.58 27.11 9.57
CA PRO A 152 3.89 27.45 10.82
C PRO A 152 4.33 26.59 12.01
N MET A 153 4.66 25.32 11.79
CA MET A 153 5.09 24.40 12.85
C MET A 153 6.51 24.72 13.32
N LEU A 154 7.41 25.02 12.36
CA LEU A 154 8.79 25.47 12.60
C LEU A 154 8.83 26.76 13.42
N ALA A 155 7.92 27.69 13.15
CA ALA A 155 7.80 28.93 13.91
C ALA A 155 7.46 28.70 15.40
N ASP A 156 6.66 27.67 15.73
CA ASP A 156 6.34 27.32 17.12
C ASP A 156 7.56 26.79 17.89
N PHE A 157 8.56 26.28 17.18
CA PHE A 157 9.86 25.87 17.74
C PHE A 157 10.95 26.94 17.59
N GLY A 158 10.57 28.16 17.19
CA GLY A 158 11.49 29.30 17.11
C GLY A 158 12.34 29.35 15.84
N VAL A 159 12.07 28.52 14.84
CA VAL A 159 12.74 28.58 13.54
C VAL A 159 12.07 29.64 12.67
N THR A 160 12.83 30.66 12.31
CA THR A 160 12.39 31.80 11.50
C THR A 160 12.18 31.41 10.04
N SER A 161 11.38 32.19 9.29
CA SER A 161 11.16 31.91 7.86
C SER A 161 12.46 32.00 7.06
N GLU A 162 13.35 32.91 7.43
CA GLU A 162 14.67 33.08 6.85
C GLU A 162 15.55 31.84 7.08
N GLU A 163 15.50 31.25 8.27
CA GLU A 163 16.20 29.99 8.58
C GLU A 163 15.61 28.82 7.80
N VAL A 164 14.28 28.72 7.67
CA VAL A 164 13.64 27.69 6.85
C VAL A 164 14.12 27.77 5.40
N ASP A 165 14.13 28.97 4.82
CA ASP A 165 14.56 29.17 3.44
C ASP A 165 16.06 28.82 3.27
N ALA A 166 16.91 29.14 4.26
CA ALA A 166 18.32 28.75 4.26
C ALA A 166 18.50 27.22 4.35
N ARG A 167 17.71 26.53 5.17
CA ARG A 167 17.73 25.06 5.31
C ARG A 167 17.30 24.37 4.03
N ILE A 168 16.24 24.88 3.37
CA ILE A 168 15.78 24.38 2.07
C ILE A 168 16.91 24.49 1.04
N GLU A 169 17.63 25.60 1.01
CA GLU A 169 18.74 25.78 0.08
C GLU A 169 19.90 24.82 0.37
N ALA A 170 20.21 24.56 1.65
CA ALA A 170 21.21 23.57 2.04
C ALA A 170 20.82 22.15 1.59
N TYR A 171 19.59 21.71 1.84
CA TYR A 171 19.11 20.40 1.36
C TYR A 171 19.08 20.31 -0.17
N ARG A 172 18.74 21.40 -0.86
CA ARG A 172 18.81 21.46 -2.33
C ARG A 172 20.25 21.36 -2.83
N ALA A 173 21.21 22.01 -2.18
CA ALA A 173 22.62 21.92 -2.54
C ALA A 173 23.15 20.48 -2.41
N ILE A 174 22.76 19.77 -1.35
CA ILE A 174 23.12 18.35 -1.15
C ILE A 174 22.48 17.47 -2.26
N ASN A 175 21.20 17.70 -2.58
CA ASN A 175 20.49 16.93 -3.61
C ASN A 175 20.88 17.30 -5.06
N MET A 176 21.39 18.50 -5.31
CA MET A 176 21.90 18.92 -6.63
C MET A 176 23.19 18.18 -7.01
N GLY A 177 23.94 17.65 -6.04
CA GLY A 177 25.07 16.75 -6.30
C GLY A 177 24.66 15.40 -6.90
N THR A 178 23.38 15.02 -6.80
CA THR A 178 22.85 13.73 -7.29
C THR A 178 21.90 13.87 -8.48
N ARG A 179 21.27 15.02 -8.73
CA ARG A 179 20.53 15.30 -9.98
C ARG A 179 20.52 16.80 -10.32
N SER A 180 20.96 17.13 -11.54
CA SER A 180 20.86 18.47 -12.13
C SER A 180 19.38 18.93 -12.22
N ARG A 181 18.99 19.93 -11.44
CA ARG A 181 17.73 20.69 -11.61
C ARG A 181 18.01 22.20 -11.55
N ARG A 182 17.25 22.96 -12.35
CA ARG A 182 17.37 24.42 -12.52
C ARG A 182 17.16 25.22 -11.23
N LYS A 183 17.75 26.40 -11.17
CA LYS A 183 17.60 27.37 -10.07
C LYS A 183 16.22 28.04 -10.11
N ALA A 184 15.62 28.22 -8.94
CA ALA A 184 14.35 28.94 -8.80
C ALA A 184 14.53 30.41 -9.24
N GLY A 185 13.66 30.89 -10.13
CA GLY A 185 13.69 32.26 -10.66
C GLY A 185 14.30 32.41 -12.06
N GLU A 186 14.87 31.35 -12.64
CA GLU A 186 15.22 31.39 -14.06
C GLU A 186 13.95 31.54 -14.91
N PRO A 187 13.91 32.51 -15.85
CA PRO A 187 12.75 32.67 -16.73
C PRO A 187 12.58 31.40 -17.55
N VAL A 188 11.39 30.80 -17.45
CA VAL A 188 11.02 29.64 -18.24
C VAL A 188 11.01 30.06 -19.70
N GLY A 189 11.91 29.51 -20.51
CA GLY A 189 11.99 29.81 -21.95
C GLY A 189 10.64 29.59 -22.63
N GLY A 190 10.33 30.39 -23.65
CA GLY A 190 8.99 30.44 -24.27
C GLY A 190 8.43 29.08 -24.71
N GLU A 191 9.30 28.15 -25.10
CA GLU A 191 8.91 26.79 -25.48
C GLU A 191 8.45 25.95 -24.27
N GLU A 192 9.13 26.11 -23.13
CA GLU A 192 8.84 25.37 -21.90
C GLU A 192 7.65 25.98 -21.15
N LEU A 193 7.49 27.31 -21.19
CA LEU A 193 6.30 27.98 -20.71
C LEU A 193 5.06 27.53 -21.51
N SER A 194 5.23 27.35 -22.82
CA SER A 194 4.19 26.79 -23.69
C SER A 194 3.86 25.34 -23.32
N LYS A 195 4.86 24.51 -22.97
CA LYS A 195 4.65 23.14 -22.49
C LYS A 195 3.91 23.09 -21.15
N VAL A 196 4.28 23.94 -20.19
CA VAL A 196 3.63 24.04 -18.88
C VAL A 196 2.20 24.57 -19.01
N GLN A 197 1.97 25.58 -19.85
CA GLN A 197 0.62 26.08 -20.13
C GLN A 197 -0.24 25.06 -20.86
N ALA A 198 0.33 24.30 -21.79
CA ALA A 198 -0.36 23.19 -22.46
C ALA A 198 -0.73 22.08 -21.47
N ALA A 199 0.19 21.69 -20.57
CA ALA A 199 -0.07 20.72 -19.52
C ALA A 199 -1.13 21.21 -18.52
N GLY A 200 -1.08 22.47 -18.10
CA GLY A 200 -2.10 23.06 -17.22
C GLY A 200 -3.47 23.25 -17.89
N LYS A 201 -3.52 23.43 -19.21
CA LYS A 201 -4.76 23.44 -19.99
C LYS A 201 -5.34 22.03 -20.15
N ASP A 202 -4.49 21.05 -20.43
CA ASP A 202 -4.85 19.64 -20.52
C ASP A 202 -5.36 19.10 -19.17
N MET A 203 -4.70 19.44 -18.07
CA MET A 203 -5.14 19.06 -16.73
C MET A 203 -6.50 19.70 -16.38
N ARG A 204 -6.72 20.98 -16.72
CA ARG A 204 -8.04 21.63 -16.54
C ARG A 204 -9.13 20.99 -17.40
N ALA A 205 -8.81 20.59 -18.63
CA ALA A 205 -9.74 19.87 -19.50
C ALA A 205 -10.08 18.46 -18.95
N LYS A 206 -9.10 17.75 -18.37
CA LYS A 206 -9.30 16.46 -17.69
C LYS A 206 -10.14 16.56 -16.41
N MET A 207 -10.00 17.68 -15.68
CA MET A 207 -10.75 17.93 -14.45
C MET A 207 -12.16 18.49 -14.68
N ALA A 208 -12.45 19.06 -15.86
CA ALA A 208 -13.76 19.65 -16.15
C ALA A 208 -14.94 18.63 -16.13
N PRO A 209 -14.81 17.40 -16.67
CA PRO A 209 -15.81 16.34 -16.50
C PRO A 209 -15.98 15.93 -15.04
N LEU A 210 -14.91 15.94 -14.24
CA LEU A 210 -14.95 15.60 -12.82
C LEU A 210 -15.69 16.68 -12.01
N ALA A 211 -15.42 17.96 -12.30
CA ALA A 211 -16.14 19.09 -11.71
C ALA A 211 -17.62 19.12 -12.11
N ALA A 212 -17.94 18.78 -13.37
CA ALA A 212 -19.32 18.63 -13.84
C ALA A 212 -20.03 17.42 -13.21
N THR A 213 -19.32 16.31 -13.00
CA THR A 213 -19.85 15.09 -12.37
C THR A 213 -20.05 15.28 -10.86
N LEU A 214 -19.14 15.98 -10.18
CA LEU A 214 -19.29 16.37 -8.78
C LEU A 214 -20.42 17.38 -8.63
N GLY A 215 -20.48 18.42 -9.48
CA GLY A 215 -21.59 19.38 -9.50
C GLY A 215 -22.95 18.75 -9.79
N ALA A 216 -23.02 17.78 -10.71
CA ALA A 216 -24.24 17.04 -11.03
C ALA A 216 -24.63 16.01 -9.95
N ARG A 217 -23.66 15.38 -9.26
CA ARG A 217 -23.91 14.51 -8.10
C ARG A 217 -24.44 15.31 -6.91
N PHE A 218 -23.92 16.51 -6.65
CA PHE A 218 -24.47 17.43 -5.64
C PHE A 218 -25.87 17.96 -6.02
N ALA A 219 -26.20 18.05 -7.31
CA ALA A 219 -27.51 18.49 -7.79
C ALA A 219 -28.57 17.36 -7.81
N ARG A 220 -28.18 16.08 -7.88
CA ARG A 220 -29.09 14.92 -8.04
C ARG A 220 -29.24 14.02 -6.81
N GLY A 221 -28.39 14.17 -5.79
CA GLY A 221 -28.60 13.50 -4.51
C GLY A 221 -29.84 14.05 -3.79
N PRO A 222 -30.53 13.25 -2.95
CA PRO A 222 -31.59 13.79 -2.10
C PRO A 222 -30.97 14.93 -1.26
N ARG A 223 -31.47 16.16 -1.46
CA ARG A 223 -31.13 17.25 -0.56
C ARG A 223 -31.51 16.79 0.85
N PRO A 224 -30.62 16.94 1.86
CA PRO A 224 -31.04 16.72 3.24
C PRO A 224 -32.30 17.57 3.50
N PRO A 225 -33.27 17.04 4.25
CA PRO A 225 -34.49 17.79 4.55
C PRO A 225 -34.12 19.17 5.10
N PRO A 226 -34.86 20.24 4.74
CA PRO A 226 -34.58 21.56 5.27
C PRO A 226 -34.62 21.48 6.80
N VAL A 227 -33.47 21.73 7.42
CA VAL A 227 -33.37 21.91 8.86
C VAL A 227 -34.14 23.18 9.19
N LEU A 228 -35.40 23.01 9.57
CA LEU A 228 -36.10 24.02 10.34
C LEU A 228 -35.64 23.95 11.80
N PRO A 229 -35.62 25.09 12.49
CA PRO A 229 -34.46 25.56 13.21
C PRO A 229 -34.51 25.13 14.67
N ASN A 230 -33.59 24.26 15.10
CA ASN A 230 -33.31 24.14 16.53
C ASN A 230 -32.26 25.16 16.94
N SER A 231 -32.82 26.25 17.49
CA SER A 231 -32.21 27.37 18.15
C SER A 231 -31.39 26.96 19.37
N SER A 232 -30.10 26.67 19.21
CA SER A 232 -29.18 26.66 20.37
C SER A 232 -27.70 26.89 20.04
N TYR A 233 -27.34 27.38 18.85
CA TYR A 233 -25.91 27.63 18.56
C TYR A 233 -25.56 28.95 17.86
N ASN A 234 -26.49 29.90 17.74
CA ASN A 234 -26.20 31.26 17.27
C ASN A 234 -26.87 32.31 18.17
N ALA A 235 -26.41 32.40 19.42
CA ALA A 235 -26.71 33.53 20.30
C ALA A 235 -25.55 33.79 21.28
N PHE A 236 -24.34 34.00 20.75
CA PHE A 236 -23.28 34.70 21.47
C PHE A 236 -22.66 35.80 20.59
N LYS A 237 -23.50 36.53 19.87
CA LYS A 237 -23.20 37.85 19.31
C LYS A 237 -24.52 38.58 19.08
N THR A 238 -24.94 39.32 20.09
CA THR A 238 -25.78 40.54 20.10
C THR A 238 -26.65 40.54 21.34
N GLY A 239 -26.40 41.50 22.23
CA GLY A 239 -27.19 41.69 23.43
C GLY A 239 -28.60 42.13 23.09
N LYS A 240 -29.61 41.43 23.64
CA LYS A 240 -30.93 41.99 23.95
C LYS A 240 -31.63 41.09 24.98
N LYS A 241 -32.12 41.73 26.04
CA LYS A 241 -32.96 41.17 27.12
C LYS A 241 -34.32 40.73 26.56
N LEU A 242 -34.92 39.71 27.20
CA LEU A 242 -36.36 39.39 27.42
C LEU A 242 -36.49 37.84 27.51
N HIS A 243 -37.34 37.18 28.32
CA HIS A 243 -38.19 37.54 29.45
C HIS A 243 -38.54 36.22 30.20
N ASN A 244 -38.91 36.33 31.49
CA ASN A 244 -39.32 35.23 32.36
C ASN A 244 -40.71 34.69 31.98
N ALA A 245 -40.86 33.39 31.69
CA ALA A 245 -42.17 32.71 31.77
C ALA A 245 -42.09 31.19 31.95
N GLU A 246 -41.03 30.50 31.51
CA GLU A 246 -41.08 29.02 31.42
C GLU A 246 -40.33 28.26 32.54
N LEU A 247 -39.80 28.96 33.54
CA LEU A 247 -39.06 28.35 34.66
C LEU A 247 -39.91 28.11 35.93
N SER A 248 -41.20 28.46 35.95
CA SER A 248 -42.07 28.20 37.11
C SER A 248 -42.74 26.82 37.08
N GLU A 249 -43.02 26.23 35.91
CA GLU A 249 -43.79 24.98 35.84
C GLU A 249 -42.98 23.71 36.18
N ILE A 250 -41.65 23.76 36.04
CA ILE A 250 -40.79 22.60 36.33
C ILE A 250 -40.41 22.52 37.81
N ARG A 251 -40.55 23.62 38.57
CA ARG A 251 -40.22 23.67 40.01
C ARG A 251 -41.31 23.09 40.92
N ASP A 252 -42.57 23.03 40.46
CA ASP A 252 -43.69 22.56 41.27
C ASP A 252 -43.95 21.04 41.19
N ALA A 253 -43.44 20.35 40.17
CA ALA A 253 -43.62 18.90 40.04
C ALA A 253 -42.71 18.05 40.94
N LYS A 254 -41.63 18.64 41.51
CA LYS A 254 -40.63 17.89 42.29
C LYS A 254 -40.86 17.91 43.81
N LYS A 255 -41.92 18.57 44.29
CA LYS A 255 -42.15 18.84 45.73
C LYS A 255 -43.29 18.05 46.38
N LYS A 256 -43.96 17.14 45.69
CA LYS A 256 -45.00 16.27 46.28
C LYS A 256 -44.65 14.80 46.05
N GLY A 257 -44.24 14.14 47.14
CA GLY A 257 -43.70 12.78 47.13
C GLY A 257 -44.74 11.66 47.13
N GLY A 258 -44.22 10.43 47.15
CA GLY A 258 -44.95 9.19 47.40
C GLY A 258 -44.26 8.00 46.76
N GLY A 259 -43.52 7.21 47.54
CA GLY A 259 -42.85 6.01 47.06
C GLY A 259 -43.79 4.81 46.93
N VAL A 260 -43.54 3.93 45.95
CA VAL A 260 -44.01 2.53 45.90
C VAL A 260 -43.01 1.65 45.12
N LYS A 261 -42.96 0.39 45.56
CA LYS A 261 -42.09 -0.76 45.25
C LYS A 261 -42.00 -1.17 43.76
N SER A 262 -40.94 -1.95 43.51
CA SER A 262 -40.58 -2.72 42.32
C SER A 262 -41.73 -3.40 41.57
N ILE A 263 -41.73 -3.29 40.23
CA ILE A 263 -42.50 -4.15 39.33
C ILE A 263 -41.54 -4.80 38.34
N GLY A 264 -41.22 -6.07 38.59
CA GLY A 264 -40.91 -7.04 37.55
C GLY A 264 -42.20 -7.77 37.17
N GLY A 265 -42.40 -8.03 35.89
CA GLY A 265 -43.54 -8.80 35.38
C GLY A 265 -44.39 -8.03 34.37
N GLY A 266 -43.99 -8.07 33.09
CA GLY A 266 -44.69 -7.36 32.01
C GLY A 266 -44.84 -8.15 30.71
N LEU A 267 -44.78 -9.50 30.75
CA LEU A 267 -44.96 -10.33 29.54
C LEU A 267 -46.00 -11.45 29.71
N GLU A 268 -46.26 -11.92 30.93
CA GLU A 268 -47.23 -13.01 31.14
C GLU A 268 -48.70 -12.55 31.17
N GLY A 269 -48.96 -11.27 31.49
CA GLY A 269 -50.33 -10.72 31.51
C GLY A 269 -50.96 -10.56 30.12
N LEU A 270 -50.16 -10.45 29.07
CA LEU A 270 -50.62 -10.21 27.70
C LEU A 270 -51.02 -11.49 26.94
N LEU A 271 -50.59 -12.66 27.43
CA LEU A 271 -50.90 -13.96 26.81
C LEU A 271 -52.19 -14.62 27.35
N ALA A 272 -52.74 -14.13 28.46
CA ALA A 272 -53.96 -14.67 29.06
C ALA A 272 -55.26 -14.22 28.34
N ALA A 273 -55.21 -13.16 27.52
CA ALA A 273 -56.39 -12.55 26.91
C ALA A 273 -56.85 -13.18 25.56
N ARG A 274 -56.20 -14.25 25.07
CA ARG A 274 -56.45 -14.80 23.71
C ARG A 274 -56.99 -16.22 23.63
N GLY A 275 -57.43 -16.82 24.74
CA GLY A 275 -58.24 -18.06 24.69
C GLY A 275 -57.61 -19.24 23.94
N LEU A 276 -56.28 -19.33 23.84
CA LEU A 276 -55.61 -20.46 23.20
C LEU A 276 -55.49 -21.64 24.16
N PRO A 277 -55.79 -22.88 23.71
CA PRO A 277 -55.72 -24.07 24.56
C PRO A 277 -54.27 -24.32 25.01
N ARG A 278 -54.06 -24.37 26.33
CA ARG A 278 -52.81 -24.85 26.93
C ARG A 278 -52.70 -26.35 26.69
N GLY A 279 -51.89 -26.78 25.72
CA GLY A 279 -51.60 -28.21 25.57
C GLY A 279 -51.04 -28.71 24.25
N LEU A 280 -50.47 -27.88 23.37
CA LEU A 280 -49.73 -28.44 22.24
C LEU A 280 -48.33 -28.90 22.71
N PRO A 281 -47.94 -30.16 22.48
CA PRO A 281 -46.60 -30.63 22.78
C PRO A 281 -45.62 -29.81 21.96
N ARG A 282 -44.61 -29.22 22.62
CA ARG A 282 -43.50 -28.55 21.93
C ARG A 282 -42.92 -29.55 20.91
N PRO A 283 -42.78 -29.19 19.62
CA PRO A 283 -42.03 -30.00 18.69
C PRO A 283 -40.62 -30.22 19.27
N ALA A 284 -40.18 -31.47 19.29
CA ALA A 284 -38.85 -31.81 19.78
C ALA A 284 -37.82 -30.93 19.04
N PRO A 285 -36.85 -30.32 19.74
CA PRO A 285 -35.81 -29.57 19.07
C PRO A 285 -35.15 -30.49 18.03
N PRO A 286 -34.86 -30.01 16.81
CA PRO A 286 -34.13 -30.82 15.85
C PRO A 286 -32.85 -31.32 16.53
N PRO A 287 -32.45 -32.60 16.33
CA PRO A 287 -31.26 -33.13 16.95
C PRO A 287 -30.12 -32.19 16.61
N ALA A 288 -29.43 -31.70 17.65
CA ALA A 288 -28.32 -30.77 17.50
C ALA A 288 -27.35 -31.36 16.48
N SER A 289 -27.39 -30.85 15.24
CA SER A 289 -26.38 -31.19 14.24
C SER A 289 -25.05 -30.86 14.90
N ASP A 290 -24.20 -31.87 15.04
CA ASP A 290 -23.01 -31.85 15.88
C ASP A 290 -21.98 -30.86 15.32
N TRP A 291 -22.25 -29.58 15.54
CA TRP A 291 -21.43 -28.47 15.08
C TRP A 291 -20.05 -28.54 15.71
N ARG A 292 -19.92 -29.21 16.86
CA ARG A 292 -18.64 -29.51 17.51
C ARG A 292 -17.87 -30.56 16.72
N ALA A 293 -18.50 -31.63 16.25
CA ALA A 293 -17.85 -32.58 15.34
C ALA A 293 -17.47 -31.93 14.00
N LYS A 294 -18.34 -31.07 13.43
CA LYS A 294 -18.03 -30.33 12.20
C LYS A 294 -16.85 -29.35 12.40
N ALA A 295 -16.87 -28.57 13.48
CA ALA A 295 -15.80 -27.64 13.84
C ALA A 295 -14.49 -28.38 14.18
N ALA A 296 -14.55 -29.53 14.85
CA ALA A 296 -13.38 -30.35 15.15
C ALA A 296 -12.76 -30.94 13.87
N LYS A 297 -13.60 -31.36 12.90
CA LYS A 297 -13.14 -31.86 11.60
C LYS A 297 -12.49 -30.77 10.76
N GLU A 298 -13.06 -29.56 10.73
CA GLU A 298 -12.45 -28.41 10.04
C GLU A 298 -11.17 -27.93 10.73
N LYS A 299 -11.16 -27.88 12.07
CA LYS A 299 -9.93 -27.59 12.84
C LYS A 299 -8.83 -28.61 12.58
N ALA A 300 -9.15 -29.90 12.56
CA ALA A 300 -8.18 -30.95 12.25
C ALA A 300 -7.64 -30.83 10.82
N ARG A 301 -8.48 -30.46 9.84
CA ARG A 301 -8.03 -30.13 8.47
C ARG A 301 -7.11 -28.92 8.44
N ALA A 302 -7.46 -27.86 9.17
CA ALA A 302 -6.65 -26.65 9.29
C ALA A 302 -5.30 -26.92 10.00
N ASP A 303 -5.27 -27.78 11.01
CA ASP A 303 -4.03 -28.15 11.72
C ASP A 303 -3.12 -29.04 10.85
N VAL A 304 -3.70 -29.94 10.04
CA VAL A 304 -2.95 -30.73 9.04
C VAL A 304 -2.42 -29.82 7.93
N ALA A 305 -3.21 -28.88 7.43
CA ALA A 305 -2.78 -27.86 6.49
C ALA A 305 -1.63 -27.02 7.10
N LYS A 306 -1.79 -26.51 8.32
CA LYS A 306 -0.75 -25.74 9.02
C LYS A 306 0.58 -26.50 9.10
N LYS A 307 0.56 -27.80 9.39
CA LYS A 307 1.78 -28.63 9.41
C LYS A 307 2.35 -28.91 8.01
N LEU A 308 1.50 -29.02 6.99
CA LEU A 308 1.93 -29.16 5.59
C LEU A 308 2.63 -27.91 5.06
N PHE A 309 2.32 -26.75 5.63
CA PHE A 309 2.77 -25.44 5.17
C PHE A 309 3.71 -24.72 6.15
N GLU A 310 4.04 -25.34 7.29
CA GLU A 310 5.05 -24.82 8.22
C GLU A 310 6.40 -24.69 7.50
N ASN A 311 6.93 -23.47 7.42
CA ASN A 311 8.18 -23.07 6.74
C ASN A 311 8.13 -23.05 5.20
N LYS A 312 6.95 -23.15 4.59
CA LYS A 312 6.78 -22.97 3.14
C LYS A 312 6.17 -21.62 2.85
N GLY A 313 6.82 -20.84 1.99
CA GLY A 313 6.23 -19.61 1.45
C GLY A 313 4.99 -19.93 0.62
N VAL A 314 4.02 -19.01 0.54
CA VAL A 314 2.82 -19.18 -0.29
C VAL A 314 3.21 -19.44 -1.74
N ALA A 315 4.28 -18.81 -2.23
CA ALA A 315 4.81 -19.00 -3.59
C ALA A 315 5.31 -20.43 -3.90
N SER A 316 5.49 -21.28 -2.87
CA SER A 316 5.90 -22.68 -3.02
C SER A 316 4.73 -23.68 -3.02
N LEU A 317 3.50 -23.17 -2.93
CA LEU A 317 2.29 -23.98 -2.95
C LEU A 317 1.79 -24.15 -4.38
N PRO A 318 1.05 -25.25 -4.69
CA PRO A 318 0.47 -25.42 -6.01
C PRO A 318 -0.57 -24.32 -6.30
N PRO A 319 -0.74 -23.94 -7.58
CA PRO A 319 -1.78 -23.00 -7.98
C PRO A 319 -3.17 -23.53 -7.60
N GLY A 320 -4.04 -22.62 -7.13
CA GLY A 320 -5.43 -22.95 -6.84
C GLY A 320 -6.36 -22.79 -8.05
N ASP A 321 -7.54 -23.37 -7.93
CA ASP A 321 -8.60 -23.22 -8.94
C ASP A 321 -9.22 -21.82 -8.87
N LEU A 322 -9.00 -21.01 -9.92
CA LEU A 322 -9.52 -19.64 -10.02
C LEU A 322 -11.05 -19.58 -9.96
N GLU A 323 -11.75 -20.63 -10.37
CA GLU A 323 -13.22 -20.65 -10.37
C GLU A 323 -13.80 -21.04 -9.00
N ASN A 324 -13.00 -21.66 -8.12
CA ASN A 324 -13.42 -22.10 -6.80
C ASN A 324 -12.32 -21.90 -5.74
N PRO A 325 -11.96 -20.64 -5.42
CA PRO A 325 -10.80 -20.34 -4.58
C PRO A 325 -10.99 -20.62 -3.08
N ARG A 326 -12.23 -20.84 -2.61
CA ARG A 326 -12.57 -21.15 -1.21
C ARG A 326 -11.95 -20.20 -0.18
N TRP A 327 -12.20 -18.90 -0.35
CA TRP A 327 -11.65 -17.82 0.48
C TRP A 327 -11.85 -18.03 1.98
N GLU A 328 -12.99 -18.62 2.38
CA GLU A 328 -13.31 -18.95 3.77
C GLU A 328 -12.30 -19.90 4.43
N THR A 329 -11.44 -20.53 3.63
CA THR A 329 -10.38 -21.45 4.07
C THR A 329 -8.97 -20.88 3.97
N ALA A 330 -8.83 -19.58 3.73
CA ALA A 330 -7.53 -18.93 3.71
C ALA A 330 -6.79 -19.13 5.04
N PHE A 331 -5.52 -19.52 4.96
CA PHE A 331 -4.71 -19.84 6.16
C PHE A 331 -3.32 -19.18 6.17
N GLN A 332 -2.88 -18.61 5.05
CA GLN A 332 -1.60 -17.92 4.91
C GLN A 332 -1.72 -16.81 3.87
N VAL A 333 -1.12 -15.66 4.16
CA VAL A 333 -1.01 -14.52 3.26
C VAL A 333 0.41 -13.97 3.34
N GLU A 334 0.98 -13.68 2.18
CA GLU A 334 2.30 -13.06 2.02
C GLU A 334 2.17 -11.83 1.13
N SER A 335 2.85 -10.76 1.51
CA SER A 335 3.11 -9.62 0.62
C SER A 335 4.58 -9.74 0.21
N PRO A 336 4.92 -9.70 -1.08
CA PRO A 336 6.31 -9.65 -1.48
C PRO A 336 6.96 -8.38 -0.94
N ASP A 337 8.26 -8.47 -0.61
CA ASP A 337 9.07 -7.33 -0.18
C ASP A 337 9.37 -6.39 -1.37
N GLU A 338 9.34 -6.93 -2.58
CA GLU A 338 9.63 -6.24 -3.84
C GLU A 338 8.32 -6.03 -4.63
N GLY A 339 8.11 -4.80 -5.10
CA GLY A 339 6.91 -4.40 -5.83
C GLY A 339 6.54 -2.93 -5.57
N SER A 340 6.47 -2.12 -6.62
CA SER A 340 6.23 -0.66 -6.53
C SER A 340 4.83 -0.30 -6.04
N THR A 341 3.87 -1.21 -6.19
CA THR A 341 2.50 -1.06 -5.74
C THR A 341 2.30 -2.02 -4.59
N GLY A 342 2.29 -1.54 -3.35
CA GLY A 342 2.00 -2.36 -2.17
C GLY A 342 0.56 -2.84 -2.16
N GLY A 343 0.10 -3.52 -3.21
CA GLY A 343 -1.24 -4.03 -3.47
C GLY A 343 -1.20 -5.39 -4.19
N LEU A 344 -0.06 -6.09 -4.13
CA LEU A 344 0.08 -7.48 -4.53
C LEU A 344 0.13 -8.34 -3.25
N ALA A 345 -0.66 -9.41 -3.21
CA ALA A 345 -0.69 -10.36 -2.11
C ALA A 345 -0.77 -11.79 -2.64
N PHE A 346 0.00 -12.70 -2.06
CA PHE A 346 -0.14 -14.13 -2.28
C PHE A 346 -0.99 -14.72 -1.17
N VAL A 347 -2.06 -15.42 -1.52
CA VAL A 347 -3.03 -15.98 -0.57
C VAL A 347 -3.11 -17.49 -0.77
N ALA A 348 -2.92 -18.24 0.31
CA ALA A 348 -3.10 -19.70 0.33
C ALA A 348 -4.44 -20.07 0.97
N THR A 349 -5.20 -20.91 0.28
CA THR A 349 -6.45 -21.51 0.77
C THR A 349 -6.38 -23.03 0.63
N LEU A 350 -7.39 -23.75 1.13
CA LEU A 350 -7.47 -25.20 0.91
C LEU A 350 -7.72 -25.60 -0.56
N ALA A 351 -8.00 -24.64 -1.44
CA ALA A 351 -8.10 -24.86 -2.88
C ALA A 351 -6.76 -24.69 -3.63
N GLY A 352 -5.73 -24.17 -2.95
CA GLY A 352 -4.41 -23.87 -3.54
C GLY A 352 -3.99 -22.43 -3.23
N ALA A 353 -2.96 -21.95 -3.92
CA ALA A 353 -2.46 -20.60 -3.76
C ALA A 353 -2.75 -19.70 -4.97
N PHE A 354 -2.91 -18.41 -4.68
CA PHE A 354 -3.34 -17.38 -5.62
C PHE A 354 -2.48 -16.13 -5.46
N ALA A 355 -2.32 -15.38 -6.55
CA ALA A 355 -1.83 -14.01 -6.49
C ALA A 355 -3.00 -13.04 -6.69
N ILE A 356 -3.12 -12.03 -5.84
CA ILE A 356 -4.17 -11.02 -5.86
C ILE A 356 -3.50 -9.67 -6.00
N LYS A 357 -3.90 -8.91 -7.01
CA LYS A 357 -3.30 -7.60 -7.32
C LYS A 357 -4.35 -6.51 -7.45
N SER A 358 -4.11 -5.37 -6.81
CA SER A 358 -4.81 -4.11 -7.05
C SER A 358 -3.89 -3.17 -7.83
N ALA A 359 -4.32 -2.69 -9.00
CA ALA A 359 -3.52 -1.80 -9.84
C ALA A 359 -4.37 -0.72 -10.53
N ASN A 360 -3.81 0.47 -10.75
CA ASN A 360 -4.52 1.55 -11.43
C ASN A 360 -4.80 1.24 -12.92
N ASP A 361 -3.92 0.46 -13.56
CA ASP A 361 -3.97 0.15 -14.98
C ASP A 361 -4.45 -1.29 -15.26
N MET A 362 -5.30 -1.87 -14.41
CA MET A 362 -5.76 -3.26 -14.53
C MET A 362 -6.36 -3.62 -15.89
N ALA A 363 -7.08 -2.69 -16.52
CA ALA A 363 -7.64 -2.95 -17.85
C ALA A 363 -6.52 -3.16 -18.87
N GLU A 364 -5.44 -2.39 -18.78
CA GLU A 364 -4.28 -2.53 -19.65
C GLU A 364 -3.53 -3.83 -19.35
N GLU A 365 -3.40 -4.21 -18.07
CA GLU A 365 -2.76 -5.45 -17.64
C GLU A 365 -3.55 -6.71 -18.06
N TYR A 366 -4.87 -6.68 -17.85
CA TYR A 366 -5.76 -7.78 -18.21
C TYR A 366 -5.78 -8.01 -19.71
N VAL A 367 -5.96 -6.93 -20.50
CA VAL A 367 -5.96 -7.02 -21.96
C VAL A 367 -4.60 -7.43 -22.49
N GLY A 368 -3.51 -6.84 -21.98
CA GLY A 368 -2.15 -7.21 -22.39
C GLY A 368 -1.88 -8.69 -22.11
N THR A 369 -2.30 -9.20 -20.95
CA THR A 369 -2.12 -10.62 -20.62
C THR A 369 -2.98 -11.54 -21.47
N LYS A 370 -4.24 -11.18 -21.74
CA LYS A 370 -5.12 -11.96 -22.65
C LYS A 370 -4.60 -12.00 -24.08
N PHE A 371 -4.05 -10.89 -24.57
CA PHE A 371 -3.38 -10.84 -25.86
C PHE A 371 -2.18 -11.79 -25.92
N LEU A 372 -1.33 -11.81 -24.90
CA LEU A 372 -0.21 -12.75 -24.81
C LEU A 372 -0.70 -14.21 -24.75
N GLU A 373 -1.73 -14.50 -23.96
CA GLU A 373 -2.36 -15.83 -23.88
C GLU A 373 -2.85 -16.30 -25.26
N ALA A 374 -3.57 -15.44 -25.98
CA ALA A 374 -4.05 -15.72 -27.34
C ALA A 374 -2.92 -15.93 -28.36
N ALA A 375 -1.76 -15.29 -28.13
CA ALA A 375 -0.54 -15.48 -28.91
C ALA A 375 0.28 -16.71 -28.49
N TRP A 376 -0.25 -17.57 -27.63
CA TRP A 376 0.40 -18.78 -27.10
C TRP A 376 1.68 -18.49 -26.32
N VAL A 377 1.75 -17.33 -25.66
CA VAL A 377 2.76 -17.07 -24.63
C VAL A 377 2.26 -17.66 -23.31
N PRO A 378 3.08 -18.45 -22.60
CA PRO A 378 2.76 -18.84 -21.24
C PRO A 378 2.63 -17.60 -20.34
N VAL A 379 1.43 -17.39 -19.81
CA VAL A 379 1.10 -16.36 -18.82
C VAL A 379 0.25 -17.01 -17.72
N PRO A 380 0.26 -16.48 -16.49
CA PRO A 380 -0.64 -16.97 -15.45
C PRO A 380 -2.08 -16.71 -15.87
N LYS A 381 -2.97 -17.69 -15.68
CA LYS A 381 -4.40 -17.45 -15.87
C LYS A 381 -4.85 -16.35 -14.92
N MET A 382 -5.80 -15.53 -15.36
CA MET A 382 -6.33 -14.46 -14.53
C MET A 382 -7.80 -14.18 -14.82
N ARG A 383 -8.47 -13.64 -13.81
CA ARG A 383 -9.81 -13.04 -13.91
C ARG A 383 -9.92 -11.81 -13.02
N VAL A 384 -10.94 -11.00 -13.30
CA VAL A 384 -11.22 -9.77 -12.56
C VAL A 384 -12.32 -10.04 -11.54
N VAL A 385 -12.16 -9.49 -10.33
CA VAL A 385 -13.18 -9.48 -9.27
C VAL A 385 -13.59 -8.03 -9.04
N PHE A 386 -14.85 -7.70 -9.32
CA PHE A 386 -15.34 -6.32 -9.26
C PHE A 386 -15.74 -5.91 -7.85
N VAL A 387 -15.53 -4.62 -7.55
CA VAL A 387 -16.02 -4.02 -6.32
C VAL A 387 -17.54 -4.15 -6.24
N GLY A 388 -18.02 -4.62 -5.09
CA GLY A 388 -19.44 -4.87 -4.84
C GLY A 388 -19.87 -6.32 -5.08
N GLU A 389 -19.05 -7.14 -5.72
CA GLU A 389 -19.26 -8.59 -5.74
C GLU A 389 -19.02 -9.18 -4.35
N GLU A 390 -19.78 -10.22 -4.00
CA GLU A 390 -19.62 -10.93 -2.72
C GLU A 390 -18.20 -11.44 -2.54
N GLU A 391 -17.61 -11.96 -3.63
CA GLU A 391 -16.25 -12.47 -3.65
C GLU A 391 -15.21 -11.41 -3.27
N HIS A 392 -15.36 -10.17 -3.75
CA HIS A 392 -14.45 -9.08 -3.40
C HIS A 392 -14.42 -8.87 -1.88
N GLY A 393 -15.59 -8.87 -1.23
CA GLY A 393 -15.70 -8.76 0.22
C GLY A 393 -15.06 -9.96 0.95
N LEU A 394 -15.27 -11.17 0.43
CA LEU A 394 -14.69 -12.40 0.99
C LEU A 394 -13.16 -12.41 0.91
N ILE A 395 -12.56 -11.93 -0.19
CA ILE A 395 -11.11 -11.80 -0.32
C ILE A 395 -10.56 -10.89 0.78
N LEU A 396 -11.10 -9.68 0.91
CA LEU A 396 -10.63 -8.72 1.91
C LEU A 396 -10.81 -9.24 3.34
N GLN A 397 -11.96 -9.86 3.64
CA GLN A 397 -12.23 -10.46 4.94
C GLN A 397 -11.25 -11.59 5.26
N SER A 398 -10.93 -12.43 4.28
CA SER A 398 -10.04 -13.58 4.45
C SER A 398 -8.60 -13.14 4.69
N VAL A 399 -8.11 -12.14 3.95
CA VAL A 399 -6.80 -11.53 4.18
C VAL A 399 -6.72 -10.92 5.58
N GLU A 400 -7.76 -10.20 6.00
CA GLU A 400 -7.84 -9.60 7.34
C GLU A 400 -7.84 -10.67 8.45
N GLU A 401 -8.59 -11.77 8.29
CA GLU A 401 -8.62 -12.83 9.30
C GLU A 401 -7.27 -13.56 9.40
N VAL A 402 -6.58 -13.83 8.28
CA VAL A 402 -5.24 -14.42 8.32
C VAL A 402 -4.25 -13.50 9.03
N ALA A 403 -4.29 -12.19 8.78
CA ALA A 403 -3.44 -11.24 9.49
C ALA A 403 -3.72 -11.22 11.01
N LYS A 404 -5.01 -11.27 11.41
CA LYS A 404 -5.40 -11.44 12.83
C LYS A 404 -4.87 -12.75 13.41
N GLN A 405 -4.85 -13.83 12.63
CA GLN A 405 -4.27 -15.10 13.07
C GLN A 405 -2.76 -15.02 13.27
N TYR A 406 -2.01 -14.32 12.42
CA TYR A 406 -0.57 -14.08 12.63
C TYR A 406 -0.32 -13.38 13.98
N SER A 407 -1.08 -12.31 14.25
CA SER A 407 -1.01 -11.60 15.52
C SER A 407 -1.31 -12.50 16.73
N ARG A 408 -2.37 -13.32 16.66
CA ARG A 408 -2.72 -14.31 17.72
C ARG A 408 -1.64 -15.37 17.93
N ARG A 409 -0.84 -15.69 16.90
CA ARG A 409 0.28 -16.65 16.98
C ARG A 409 1.58 -16.01 17.48
N GLY A 410 1.59 -14.69 17.74
CA GLY A 410 2.78 -13.95 18.19
C GLY A 410 3.61 -13.37 17.06
N ASP A 411 3.18 -13.49 15.80
CA ASP A 411 3.82 -12.86 14.64
C ASP A 411 3.19 -11.49 14.36
N ALA A 412 3.54 -10.51 15.19
CA ALA A 412 3.03 -9.14 15.07
C ALA A 412 3.58 -8.43 13.83
N GLU A 413 4.82 -8.73 13.42
CA GLU A 413 5.44 -8.12 12.24
C GLU A 413 4.76 -8.60 10.96
N GLY A 414 4.59 -9.91 10.79
CA GLY A 414 3.88 -10.48 9.65
C GLY A 414 2.43 -10.00 9.59
N ALA A 415 1.74 -9.93 10.73
CA ALA A 415 0.40 -9.35 10.81
C ALA A 415 0.37 -7.88 10.34
N GLY A 416 1.30 -7.06 10.83
CA GLY A 416 1.44 -5.66 10.44
C GLY A 416 1.72 -5.51 8.95
N ARG A 417 2.61 -6.35 8.40
CA ARG A 417 2.98 -6.35 6.98
C ARG A 417 1.77 -6.65 6.10
N VAL A 418 1.01 -7.71 6.39
CA VAL A 418 -0.20 -8.07 5.63
C VAL A 418 -1.27 -6.98 5.75
N MET A 419 -1.51 -6.45 6.95
CA MET A 419 -2.52 -5.39 7.14
C MET A 419 -2.16 -4.11 6.38
N LEU A 420 -0.89 -3.70 6.41
CA LEU A 420 -0.45 -2.44 5.82
C LEU A 420 -0.20 -2.54 4.31
N HIS A 421 0.49 -3.59 3.86
CA HIS A 421 0.96 -3.72 2.47
C HIS A 421 0.07 -4.59 1.59
N ALA A 422 -0.89 -5.34 2.14
CA ALA A 422 -1.86 -6.06 1.31
C ALA A 422 -3.24 -5.45 1.52
N LEU A 423 -3.78 -5.54 2.74
CA LEU A 423 -5.18 -5.18 3.01
C LEU A 423 -5.45 -3.69 2.81
N THR A 424 -4.59 -2.81 3.33
CA THR A 424 -4.81 -1.37 3.25
C THR A 424 -4.78 -0.87 1.82
N ALA A 425 -3.88 -1.38 0.98
CA ALA A 425 -3.85 -0.96 -0.41
C ALA A 425 -5.02 -1.52 -1.22
N MET A 426 -5.38 -2.79 -1.03
CA MET A 426 -6.59 -3.34 -1.64
C MET A 426 -7.85 -2.58 -1.22
N LYS A 427 -7.94 -2.13 0.04
CA LYS A 427 -9.07 -1.30 0.53
C LYS A 427 -9.03 0.15 0.06
N LYS A 428 -7.85 0.75 -0.07
CA LYS A 428 -7.68 2.13 -0.59
C LYS A 428 -7.97 2.21 -2.09
N PHE A 429 -7.84 1.09 -2.77
CA PHE A 429 -8.12 0.99 -4.18
C PHE A 429 -9.62 0.72 -4.39
N ASP A 430 -10.37 1.76 -4.78
CA ASP A 430 -11.82 1.66 -5.06
C ASP A 430 -12.14 0.92 -6.39
N GLY A 431 -11.17 0.23 -6.98
CA GLY A 431 -11.32 -0.49 -8.24
C GLY A 431 -11.32 -2.01 -8.07
N PRO A 432 -11.55 -2.76 -9.16
CA PRO A 432 -11.50 -4.23 -9.15
C PRO A 432 -10.18 -4.81 -8.59
N LEU A 433 -10.16 -6.12 -8.36
CA LEU A 433 -8.94 -6.89 -8.12
C LEU A 433 -8.66 -7.79 -9.32
N ILE A 434 -7.39 -8.00 -9.66
CA ILE A 434 -6.97 -9.10 -10.53
C ILE A 434 -6.64 -10.29 -9.64
N LEU A 435 -7.35 -11.40 -9.86
CA LEU A 435 -7.03 -12.69 -9.30
C LEU A 435 -6.25 -13.49 -10.35
N MET A 436 -5.06 -13.97 -9.98
CA MET A 436 -4.13 -14.67 -10.85
C MET A 436 -3.77 -16.04 -10.29
N GLU A 437 -3.53 -16.98 -11.21
CA GLU A 437 -2.89 -18.26 -10.93
C GLU A 437 -1.49 -18.00 -10.38
N LEU A 438 -1.11 -18.72 -9.32
CA LEU A 438 0.25 -18.66 -8.79
C LEU A 438 1.20 -19.44 -9.70
N VAL A 439 2.32 -18.82 -10.10
CA VAL A 439 3.40 -19.54 -10.79
C VAL A 439 4.26 -20.27 -9.76
N GLU A 440 4.09 -21.58 -9.65
CA GLU A 440 4.74 -22.41 -8.63
C GLU A 440 6.29 -22.35 -8.74
N CYS A 441 6.94 -22.13 -7.58
CA CYS A 441 8.41 -22.07 -7.46
C CYS A 441 9.06 -21.14 -8.49
N ALA A 442 8.37 -20.04 -8.79
CA ALA A 442 8.88 -19.06 -9.73
C ALA A 442 10.09 -18.31 -9.16
N PHE A 443 11.01 -17.98 -10.05
CA PHE A 443 12.06 -17.00 -9.81
C PHE A 443 12.18 -16.11 -11.04
N SER A 444 12.59 -14.86 -10.85
CA SER A 444 12.67 -13.89 -11.92
C SER A 444 13.96 -14.01 -12.74
N LEU A 445 14.00 -13.39 -13.92
CA LEU A 445 15.22 -13.27 -14.72
C LEU A 445 16.32 -12.50 -13.97
N ASN A 446 15.94 -11.53 -13.13
CA ASN A 446 16.88 -10.78 -12.30
C ASN A 446 17.55 -11.66 -11.23
N GLU A 447 16.81 -12.65 -10.72
CA GLU A 447 17.31 -13.56 -9.67
C GLU A 447 18.33 -14.59 -10.18
N LEU A 448 18.44 -14.80 -11.51
CA LEU A 448 19.37 -15.77 -12.10
C LEU A 448 20.85 -15.49 -11.76
N GLY A 449 21.24 -14.23 -11.61
CA GLY A 449 22.62 -13.83 -11.31
C GLY A 449 23.06 -14.12 -9.89
N ARG A 450 22.12 -14.15 -8.94
CA ARG A 450 22.41 -14.43 -7.53
C ARG A 450 22.72 -15.91 -7.27
N GLY A 451 22.25 -16.80 -8.16
CA GLY A 451 22.35 -18.26 -7.98
C GLY A 451 23.24 -19.00 -8.98
N GLY A 452 23.85 -18.33 -9.97
CA GLY A 452 24.60 -19.01 -11.04
C GLY A 452 23.75 -19.93 -11.92
N GLY A 453 22.43 -19.72 -11.95
CA GLY A 453 21.46 -20.61 -12.59
C GLY A 453 21.21 -20.33 -14.07
N ALA A 454 21.70 -19.20 -14.60
CA ALA A 454 21.40 -18.79 -15.98
C ALA A 454 21.77 -19.87 -17.01
N GLU A 455 22.91 -20.54 -16.82
CA GLU A 455 23.35 -21.61 -17.71
C GLU A 455 22.38 -22.80 -17.73
N SER A 456 21.94 -23.30 -16.57
CA SER A 456 21.01 -24.44 -16.51
C SER A 456 19.59 -24.07 -16.95
N VAL A 457 19.21 -22.80 -16.82
CA VAL A 457 17.85 -22.32 -17.11
C VAL A 457 17.70 -21.93 -18.58
N LEU A 458 18.72 -21.33 -19.17
CA LEU A 458 18.65 -20.69 -20.50
C LEU A 458 19.59 -21.30 -21.54
N GLU A 459 20.62 -22.09 -21.21
CA GLU A 459 21.46 -22.70 -22.26
C GLU A 459 20.85 -24.01 -22.80
N PRO A 460 20.59 -24.13 -24.11
CA PRO A 460 20.08 -25.35 -24.71
C PRO A 460 20.96 -26.58 -24.45
N GLY A 461 22.29 -26.42 -24.46
CA GLY A 461 23.24 -27.49 -24.20
C GLY A 461 23.19 -28.05 -22.78
N ARG A 462 22.69 -27.28 -21.80
CA ARG A 462 22.61 -27.68 -20.38
C ARG A 462 21.19 -27.91 -19.89
N GLY A 463 20.29 -26.96 -20.15
CA GLY A 463 18.87 -27.03 -19.78
C GLY A 463 18.00 -27.81 -20.78
N GLY A 464 18.58 -28.28 -21.89
CA GLY A 464 17.92 -29.15 -22.86
C GLY A 464 16.65 -28.54 -23.46
N ARG A 465 15.59 -29.36 -23.55
CA ARG A 465 14.31 -28.93 -24.13
C ARG A 465 13.64 -27.79 -23.37
N MET A 466 13.80 -27.73 -22.04
CA MET A 466 13.16 -26.70 -21.22
C MET A 466 13.79 -25.33 -21.48
N ALA A 467 15.13 -25.24 -21.55
CA ALA A 467 15.82 -24.01 -21.92
C ALA A 467 15.39 -23.50 -23.29
N ARG A 468 15.29 -24.38 -24.30
CA ARG A 468 14.79 -23.99 -25.63
C ARG A 468 13.35 -23.47 -25.59
N SER A 469 12.49 -24.10 -24.80
CA SER A 469 11.09 -23.66 -24.63
C SER A 469 11.00 -22.26 -23.99
N ARG A 470 11.81 -22.00 -22.95
CA ARG A 470 11.90 -20.70 -22.30
C ARG A 470 12.40 -19.62 -23.25
N LEU A 471 13.47 -19.90 -24.00
CA LEU A 471 14.03 -18.99 -24.99
C LEU A 471 13.04 -18.70 -26.14
N ASP A 472 12.33 -19.71 -26.64
CA ASP A 472 11.25 -19.54 -27.61
C ASP A 472 10.17 -18.59 -27.07
N ALA A 473 9.76 -18.79 -25.81
CA ALA A 473 8.77 -17.93 -25.16
C ALA A 473 9.26 -16.48 -24.99
N ILE A 474 10.52 -16.27 -24.55
CA ILE A 474 11.15 -14.93 -24.48
C ILE A 474 11.10 -14.23 -25.84
N GLY A 475 11.46 -14.94 -26.91
CA GLY A 475 11.43 -14.38 -28.27
C GLY A 475 10.03 -13.95 -28.70
N ARG A 476 9.00 -14.77 -28.42
CA ARG A 476 7.60 -14.41 -28.71
C ARG A 476 7.19 -13.17 -27.94
N VAL A 477 7.46 -13.16 -26.63
CA VAL A 477 7.10 -12.05 -25.74
C VAL A 477 7.74 -10.75 -26.19
N TRP A 478 9.02 -10.77 -26.56
CA TRP A 478 9.71 -9.57 -27.03
C TRP A 478 9.03 -8.90 -28.23
N VAL A 479 8.56 -9.68 -29.20
CA VAL A 479 7.81 -9.16 -30.35
C VAL A 479 6.42 -8.68 -29.94
N LEU A 480 5.72 -9.44 -29.11
CA LEU A 480 4.35 -9.11 -28.70
C LEU A 480 4.31 -7.88 -27.77
N ASP A 481 5.32 -7.70 -26.93
CA ASP A 481 5.50 -6.49 -26.13
C ASP A 481 5.67 -5.26 -27.00
N ALA A 482 6.40 -5.38 -28.12
CA ALA A 482 6.50 -4.29 -29.09
C ALA A 482 5.15 -3.94 -29.74
N VAL A 483 4.29 -4.94 -30.00
CA VAL A 483 2.91 -4.73 -30.48
C VAL A 483 2.05 -4.04 -29.42
N LEU A 484 2.17 -4.47 -28.16
CA LEU A 484 1.48 -3.84 -27.02
C LEU A 484 2.05 -2.46 -26.66
N ASN A 485 3.15 -2.05 -27.30
CA ASN A 485 3.99 -0.91 -26.92
C ASN A 485 4.37 -0.96 -25.42
N PHE A 486 4.55 -2.17 -24.90
CA PHE A 486 5.00 -2.45 -23.55
C PHE A 486 6.53 -2.46 -23.54
N ARG A 487 7.13 -1.47 -22.90
CA ARG A 487 8.59 -1.29 -22.91
C ARG A 487 9.26 -1.66 -21.59
N ASP A 488 8.46 -2.00 -20.59
CA ASP A 488 8.96 -2.22 -19.24
C ASP A 488 9.80 -3.50 -19.19
N ARG A 489 9.29 -4.63 -19.69
CA ARG A 489 9.95 -5.94 -19.55
C ARG A 489 11.34 -6.02 -20.19
N PHE A 490 11.49 -5.56 -21.43
CA PHE A 490 12.75 -5.64 -22.17
C PHE A 490 13.14 -4.29 -22.78
N CYS A 491 14.36 -3.86 -22.50
CA CYS A 491 15.00 -2.77 -23.24
C CYS A 491 15.78 -3.34 -24.43
N SER A 492 15.44 -2.90 -25.64
CA SER A 492 16.00 -3.40 -26.90
C SER A 492 15.86 -2.36 -28.01
N ARG A 493 16.33 -2.66 -29.22
CA ARG A 493 16.12 -1.80 -30.41
C ARG A 493 14.64 -1.57 -30.74
N LEU A 494 13.74 -2.49 -30.38
CA LEU A 494 12.29 -2.29 -30.58
C LEU A 494 11.74 -1.23 -29.62
N SER A 495 12.12 -1.29 -28.35
CA SER A 495 11.60 -0.41 -27.29
C SER A 495 12.37 0.91 -27.16
N TYR A 496 13.62 0.97 -27.60
CA TYR A 496 14.51 2.11 -27.42
C TYR A 496 15.34 2.43 -28.68
N ALA A 497 15.12 3.61 -29.28
CA ALA A 497 15.69 4.00 -30.57
C ALA A 497 17.23 4.05 -30.58
N ARG A 498 17.84 4.44 -29.46
CA ARG A 498 19.29 4.63 -29.31
C ARG A 498 19.94 3.51 -28.50
N TYR A 499 19.36 2.31 -28.58
CA TYR A 499 19.80 1.17 -27.77
C TYR A 499 21.29 0.87 -27.96
N ASP A 500 21.76 0.75 -29.20
CA ASP A 500 23.16 0.43 -29.48
C ASP A 500 24.14 1.49 -28.96
N GLU A 501 23.82 2.76 -29.17
CA GLU A 501 24.64 3.88 -28.67
C GLU A 501 24.70 3.89 -27.14
N ALA A 502 23.57 3.60 -26.48
CA ALA A 502 23.51 3.56 -25.04
C ALA A 502 24.25 2.34 -24.46
N VAL A 503 24.18 1.18 -25.12
CA VAL A 503 24.99 0.01 -24.75
C VAL A 503 26.48 0.31 -24.87
N VAL A 504 26.92 0.89 -25.98
CA VAL A 504 28.33 1.28 -26.19
C VAL A 504 28.79 2.29 -25.13
N GLY A 505 27.97 3.30 -24.82
CA GLY A 505 28.27 4.27 -23.76
C GLY A 505 28.39 3.61 -22.39
N ALA A 506 27.45 2.73 -22.05
CA ALA A 506 27.42 2.06 -20.75
C ALA A 506 28.58 1.07 -20.57
N GLU A 507 29.09 0.46 -21.64
CA GLU A 507 30.30 -0.37 -21.57
C GLU A 507 31.56 0.43 -21.21
N GLY A 508 31.61 1.73 -21.50
CA GLY A 508 32.73 2.61 -21.19
C GLY A 508 32.73 3.20 -19.76
N GLU A 509 31.56 3.38 -19.14
CA GLU A 509 31.42 4.19 -17.91
C GLU A 509 31.23 3.39 -16.61
N GLY A 510 31.14 2.06 -16.67
CA GLY A 510 31.17 1.19 -15.48
C GLY A 510 29.91 1.20 -14.58
N GLU A 511 29.10 2.26 -14.60
CA GLU A 511 27.90 2.40 -13.75
C GLU A 511 26.63 2.66 -14.59
N GLY A 512 25.47 2.14 -14.15
CA GLY A 512 24.16 2.47 -14.73
C GLY A 512 23.63 1.56 -15.85
N LYS A 513 24.03 0.28 -15.95
CA LYS A 513 23.58 -0.62 -17.03
C LYS A 513 22.15 -1.15 -16.88
N GLU A 514 21.57 -1.06 -15.69
CA GLU A 514 20.30 -1.73 -15.35
C GLU A 514 19.12 -1.24 -16.21
N PHE A 515 19.04 0.05 -16.52
CA PHE A 515 17.96 0.58 -17.37
C PHE A 515 17.98 0.03 -18.81
N LEU A 516 19.14 -0.47 -19.28
CA LEU A 516 19.31 -1.07 -20.60
C LEU A 516 18.90 -2.55 -20.64
N THR A 517 18.45 -3.10 -19.52
CA THR A 517 17.92 -4.46 -19.45
C THR A 517 16.39 -4.49 -19.50
N GLY A 518 15.74 -3.44 -18.98
CA GLY A 518 14.31 -3.44 -18.67
C GLY A 518 14.04 -3.98 -17.27
N ASN A 519 12.77 -4.18 -16.94
CA ASN A 519 12.29 -4.78 -15.71
C ASN A 519 12.23 -6.31 -15.87
N CYS A 520 13.36 -6.95 -15.61
CA CYS A 520 13.52 -8.40 -15.73
C CYS A 520 12.69 -9.18 -14.68
N ASP A 521 12.10 -8.51 -13.68
CA ASP A 521 11.19 -9.15 -12.72
C ASP A 521 9.86 -9.54 -13.36
N ASN A 522 9.51 -8.94 -14.49
CA ASN A 522 8.33 -9.27 -15.28
C ASN A 522 8.50 -10.52 -16.18
N VAL A 523 9.58 -11.28 -15.98
CA VAL A 523 9.88 -12.57 -16.61
C VAL A 523 10.13 -13.61 -15.54
N LEU A 524 9.21 -14.55 -15.40
CA LEU A 524 9.32 -15.64 -14.43
C LEU A 524 9.74 -16.94 -15.10
N PHE A 525 10.61 -17.68 -14.42
CA PHE A 525 10.94 -19.07 -14.74
C PHE A 525 10.43 -19.98 -13.64
N SER A 526 10.00 -21.18 -14.04
CA SER A 526 9.58 -22.22 -13.09
C SER A 526 10.22 -23.55 -13.46
N PRO A 527 10.54 -24.43 -12.49
CA PRO A 527 10.93 -25.80 -12.79
C PRO A 527 9.76 -26.67 -13.25
N VAL A 528 8.51 -26.22 -13.09
CA VAL A 528 7.30 -26.97 -13.43
C VAL A 528 6.56 -26.37 -14.64
N GLY A 529 5.63 -27.15 -15.21
CA GLY A 529 4.76 -26.70 -16.29
C GLY A 529 5.50 -26.28 -17.56
N ALA A 530 5.13 -25.11 -18.10
CA ALA A 530 5.75 -24.51 -19.29
C ALA A 530 7.17 -23.97 -19.03
N GLY A 531 7.56 -23.87 -17.75
CA GLY A 531 8.86 -23.41 -17.29
C GLY A 531 9.15 -21.92 -17.49
N PHE A 532 8.16 -21.17 -17.99
CA PHE A 532 8.21 -19.72 -18.27
C PHE A 532 6.84 -19.13 -17.98
N ALA A 533 6.79 -17.88 -17.50
CA ALA A 533 5.59 -17.06 -17.48
C ALA A 533 5.94 -15.57 -17.64
N ALA A 534 5.22 -14.89 -18.53
CA ALA A 534 5.25 -13.43 -18.61
C ALA A 534 4.18 -12.82 -17.70
N ILE A 535 4.55 -11.83 -16.89
CA ILE A 535 3.63 -11.16 -15.94
C ILE A 535 3.63 -9.65 -16.15
N ASP A 536 2.64 -8.96 -15.56
CA ASP A 536 2.55 -7.49 -15.56
C ASP A 536 2.46 -6.87 -16.97
N SER A 537 1.84 -7.60 -17.91
CA SER A 537 1.81 -7.23 -19.33
C SER A 537 0.81 -6.11 -19.60
N HIS A 538 1.24 -4.90 -19.91
CA HIS A 538 0.34 -3.77 -20.15
C HIS A 538 0.24 -3.39 -21.64
N VAL A 539 -0.96 -3.12 -22.12
CA VAL A 539 -1.14 -2.40 -23.40
C VAL A 539 -1.02 -0.89 -23.20
N LYS A 540 -0.04 -0.25 -23.85
CA LYS A 540 0.12 1.21 -23.81
C LYS A 540 -0.33 1.82 -25.13
N LEU A 541 -1.60 2.22 -25.18
CA LEU A 541 -2.19 2.88 -26.35
C LEU A 541 -1.42 4.15 -26.70
N ILE A 542 -0.95 4.24 -27.94
CA ILE A 542 -0.36 5.48 -28.45
C ILE A 542 -1.52 6.41 -28.80
N ARG A 543 -1.97 7.19 -27.81
CA ARG A 543 -3.11 8.09 -27.98
C ARG A 543 -2.72 9.23 -28.94
N GLU A 544 -3.51 9.44 -30.00
CA GLU A 544 -3.53 10.73 -30.69
C GLU A 544 -3.98 11.78 -29.67
N GLY A 545 -3.05 12.61 -29.19
CA GLY A 545 -3.39 13.65 -28.22
C GLY A 545 -4.46 14.58 -28.77
N GLY A 546 -5.47 14.92 -27.96
CA GLY A 546 -6.68 15.68 -28.33
C GLY A 546 -6.47 17.16 -28.72
N GLY A 547 -5.32 17.52 -29.27
CA GLY A 547 -5.04 18.84 -29.82
C GLY A 547 -4.17 18.75 -31.08
N VAL A 548 -4.40 19.66 -32.04
CA VAL A 548 -3.73 19.67 -33.37
C VAL A 548 -2.19 19.58 -33.28
N GLY A 549 -1.58 20.16 -32.23
CA GLY A 549 -0.13 20.05 -31.98
C GLY A 549 0.30 18.72 -31.35
N ALA A 550 -0.50 18.13 -30.47
CA ALA A 550 -0.24 16.82 -29.87
C ALA A 550 -0.46 15.69 -30.89
N LYS A 551 -1.36 15.89 -31.85
CA LYS A 551 -1.58 14.99 -32.98
C LYS A 551 -0.37 14.93 -33.92
N LYS A 552 0.22 16.07 -34.31
CA LYS A 552 1.45 16.07 -35.14
C LYS A 552 2.65 15.42 -34.46
N VAL A 553 2.82 15.63 -33.15
CA VAL A 553 3.90 15.00 -32.37
C VAL A 553 3.64 13.49 -32.22
N ALA A 554 2.40 13.08 -32.00
CA ALA A 554 2.02 11.67 -31.96
C ALA A 554 2.20 11.00 -33.34
N GLU A 555 1.83 11.66 -34.43
CA GLU A 555 2.01 11.16 -35.81
C GLU A 555 3.49 11.00 -36.19
N GLY A 556 4.35 11.96 -35.81
CA GLY A 556 5.79 11.86 -36.00
C GLY A 556 6.41 10.71 -35.21
N ASN A 557 6.07 10.61 -33.92
CA ASN A 557 6.53 9.52 -33.05
C ASN A 557 6.01 8.15 -33.51
N ASN A 558 4.80 8.08 -34.05
CA ASN A 558 4.22 6.85 -34.60
C ASN A 558 4.94 6.41 -35.86
N SER A 559 5.24 7.35 -36.77
CA SER A 559 5.93 7.02 -38.01
C SER A 559 7.33 6.47 -37.72
N GLU A 560 8.07 7.14 -36.82
CA GLU A 560 9.39 6.65 -36.38
C GLU A 560 9.31 5.28 -35.70
N LEU A 561 8.31 5.08 -34.83
CA LEU A 561 8.10 3.79 -34.18
C LEU A 561 7.79 2.69 -35.20
N ILE A 562 6.87 2.93 -36.14
CA ILE A 562 6.49 1.95 -37.17
C ILE A 562 7.68 1.61 -38.06
N GLU A 563 8.44 2.62 -38.51
CA GLU A 563 9.66 2.40 -39.29
C GLU A 563 10.70 1.60 -38.52
N ARG A 564 10.86 1.88 -37.23
CA ARG A 564 11.75 1.11 -36.34
C ARG A 564 11.28 -0.33 -36.19
N LEU A 565 9.99 -0.56 -35.94
CA LEU A 565 9.42 -1.90 -35.84
C LEU A 565 9.64 -2.67 -37.16
N HIS A 566 9.32 -2.08 -38.31
CA HIS A 566 9.53 -2.72 -39.62
C HIS A 566 11.00 -3.09 -39.86
N ARG A 567 11.92 -2.17 -39.54
CA ARG A 567 13.36 -2.40 -39.69
C ARG A 567 13.84 -3.53 -38.80
N GLU A 568 13.59 -3.43 -37.50
CA GLU A 568 14.10 -4.38 -36.51
C GLU A 568 13.44 -5.76 -36.62
N LEU A 569 12.13 -5.83 -36.88
CA LEU A 569 11.45 -7.12 -37.14
C LEU A 569 11.89 -7.70 -38.50
N GLY A 570 12.17 -6.86 -39.50
CA GLY A 570 12.77 -7.27 -40.75
C GLY A 570 14.13 -7.96 -40.52
N ARG A 571 14.98 -7.40 -39.65
CA ARG A 571 16.26 -7.99 -39.25
C ARG A 571 16.12 -9.38 -38.64
N VAL A 572 15.09 -9.65 -37.84
CA VAL A 572 14.83 -10.99 -37.28
C VAL A 572 14.74 -12.07 -38.37
N LEU A 573 14.26 -11.71 -39.55
CA LEU A 573 14.09 -12.61 -40.69
C LEU A 573 15.38 -12.81 -41.51
N ILE A 574 16.31 -11.85 -41.49
CA ILE A 574 17.48 -11.83 -42.40
C ILE A 574 18.85 -11.87 -41.68
N GLU A 575 18.98 -11.26 -40.51
CA GLU A 575 20.23 -11.04 -39.77
C GLU A 575 20.38 -12.07 -38.63
N GLY A 576 20.52 -13.36 -38.97
CA GLY A 576 20.93 -14.46 -38.06
C GLY A 576 20.67 -14.23 -36.56
N THR A 577 21.65 -14.49 -35.69
CA THR A 577 21.52 -14.28 -34.24
C THR A 577 21.88 -12.85 -33.79
N GLY A 578 22.50 -12.04 -34.65
CA GLY A 578 22.97 -10.70 -34.31
C GLY A 578 21.86 -9.72 -33.90
N CYS A 579 20.63 -9.93 -34.39
CA CYS A 579 19.47 -9.16 -33.95
C CYS A 579 19.04 -9.44 -32.49
N MET A 580 19.59 -10.49 -31.85
CA MET A 580 19.27 -10.92 -30.47
C MET A 580 20.37 -10.59 -29.45
N GLU A 581 21.43 -9.86 -29.84
CA GLU A 581 22.53 -9.50 -28.94
C GLU A 581 22.07 -8.69 -27.72
N TRP A 582 20.95 -7.96 -27.83
CA TRP A 582 20.34 -7.27 -26.68
C TRP A 582 20.03 -8.23 -25.53
N LEU A 583 19.58 -9.46 -25.82
CA LEU A 583 19.28 -10.43 -24.78
C LEU A 583 20.55 -11.01 -24.17
N ARG A 584 21.58 -11.25 -24.98
CA ARG A 584 22.90 -11.65 -24.48
C ARG A 584 23.44 -10.59 -23.51
N PHE A 585 23.33 -9.31 -23.88
CA PHE A 585 23.69 -8.19 -23.01
C PHE A 585 22.85 -8.21 -21.72
N THR A 586 21.53 -8.29 -21.81
CA THR A 586 20.62 -8.34 -20.65
C THR A 586 20.99 -9.47 -19.70
N VAL A 587 21.09 -10.71 -20.18
CA VAL A 587 21.41 -11.88 -19.35
C VAL A 587 22.83 -11.79 -18.78
N LYS A 588 23.78 -11.18 -19.50
CA LYS A 588 25.12 -10.94 -18.98
C LYS A 588 25.12 -9.92 -17.84
N VAL A 589 24.33 -8.86 -17.95
CA VAL A 589 24.22 -7.81 -16.92
C VAL A 589 23.50 -8.33 -15.69
N VAL A 590 22.32 -8.94 -15.84
CA VAL A 590 21.50 -9.38 -14.68
C VAL A 590 21.94 -10.74 -14.14
N GLY A 591 22.41 -11.63 -15.02
CA GLY A 591 22.70 -13.03 -14.73
C GLY A 591 24.18 -13.37 -14.65
N GLY A 592 25.08 -12.46 -15.04
CA GLY A 592 26.52 -12.73 -15.13
C GLY A 592 26.90 -13.75 -16.21
N TRP A 593 25.98 -14.12 -17.10
CA TRP A 593 26.16 -15.19 -18.08
C TRP A 593 25.99 -14.70 -19.52
N GLY A 594 26.92 -15.07 -20.40
CA GLY A 594 26.83 -14.77 -21.83
C GLY A 594 26.15 -15.91 -22.58
N LEU A 595 24.95 -15.66 -23.12
CA LEU A 595 24.20 -16.65 -23.90
C LEU A 595 24.93 -17.09 -25.18
N SER A 596 24.91 -18.39 -25.47
CA SER A 596 25.43 -18.96 -26.72
C SER A 596 24.64 -18.53 -27.97
N ASP A 597 25.24 -18.65 -29.17
CA ASP A 597 24.52 -18.41 -30.43
C ASP A 597 23.35 -19.39 -30.62
N GLU A 598 23.47 -20.61 -30.11
CA GLU A 598 22.37 -21.58 -30.13
C GLU A 598 21.18 -21.09 -29.29
N ALA A 599 21.45 -20.49 -28.12
CA ALA A 599 20.42 -19.88 -27.29
C ALA A 599 19.74 -18.71 -28.04
N LEU A 600 20.53 -17.82 -28.63
CA LEU A 600 20.00 -16.68 -29.41
C LEU A 600 19.18 -17.13 -30.62
N GLU A 601 19.56 -18.23 -31.28
CA GLU A 601 18.78 -18.78 -32.38
C GLU A 601 17.41 -19.29 -31.92
N CYS A 602 17.32 -19.90 -30.73
CA CYS A 602 16.03 -20.31 -30.15
C CYS A 602 15.12 -19.10 -29.90
N VAL A 603 15.69 -17.99 -29.40
CA VAL A 603 14.94 -16.73 -29.17
C VAL A 603 14.48 -16.15 -30.49
N ARG A 604 15.33 -16.12 -31.52
CA ARG A 604 14.97 -15.65 -32.85
C ARG A 604 13.83 -16.46 -33.46
N VAL A 605 13.87 -17.79 -33.36
CA VAL A 605 12.79 -18.68 -33.80
C VAL A 605 11.49 -18.35 -33.04
N GLY A 606 11.58 -18.12 -31.73
CA GLY A 606 10.48 -17.63 -30.91
C GLY A 606 9.90 -16.32 -31.41
N ALA A 607 10.75 -15.34 -31.71
CA ALA A 607 10.34 -14.04 -32.26
C ALA A 607 9.59 -14.19 -33.60
N VAL A 608 10.08 -15.05 -34.50
CA VAL A 608 9.39 -15.33 -35.77
C VAL A 608 8.01 -15.96 -35.54
N ARG A 609 7.88 -16.85 -34.54
CA ARG A 609 6.57 -17.41 -34.16
C ARG A 609 5.66 -16.35 -33.54
N GLY A 610 6.21 -15.45 -32.73
CA GLY A 610 5.51 -14.30 -32.16
C GLY A 610 4.91 -13.42 -33.27
N MET A 611 5.70 -13.06 -34.28
CA MET A 611 5.23 -12.29 -35.44
C MET A 611 4.05 -12.96 -36.16
N LYS A 612 4.08 -14.29 -36.32
CA LYS A 612 2.99 -15.05 -36.96
C LYS A 612 1.74 -15.14 -36.08
N ALA A 613 1.89 -15.07 -34.76
CA ALA A 613 0.80 -15.19 -33.80
C ALA A 613 0.01 -13.88 -33.63
N VAL A 614 0.59 -12.73 -33.99
CA VAL A 614 -0.02 -11.40 -33.79
C VAL A 614 -1.45 -11.33 -34.36
N GLN A 615 -1.65 -11.73 -35.61
CA GLN A 615 -2.96 -11.61 -36.24
C GLN A 615 -4.03 -12.42 -35.49
N GLY A 616 -3.73 -13.69 -35.18
CA GLY A 616 -4.66 -14.54 -34.43
C GLY A 616 -4.94 -14.02 -33.01
N ALA A 617 -3.96 -13.37 -32.38
CA ALA A 617 -4.11 -12.77 -31.06
C ALA A 617 -4.92 -11.45 -31.05
N ILE A 618 -4.99 -10.74 -32.19
CA ILE A 618 -5.86 -9.57 -32.35
C ILE A 618 -7.32 -10.00 -32.59
N GLU A 619 -7.52 -11.12 -33.30
CA GLU A 619 -8.85 -11.63 -33.65
C GLU A 619 -9.57 -12.29 -32.44
N ALA A 620 -8.80 -12.89 -31.53
CA ALA A 620 -9.28 -13.50 -30.28
C ALA A 620 -9.48 -12.45 -29.17
#